data_AF-A0A9W7EXU6-F1
#
_entry.id   AF-A0A9W7EXU6-F1
#
_cell.length_a   1.000
_cell.length_b   1.000
_cell.length_c   1.000
_cell.angle_alpha   90.00
_cell.angle_beta   90.00
_cell.angle_gamma   90.00
#
_symmetry.space_group_name_H-M   'P 1'
#
loop_
_entity.id
_entity.type
_entity.pdbx_description
1 polymer ?
#
loop_
_entity_poly.entity_id
_entity_poly.type
_entity_poly.pdbx_seq_one_letter_code
_entity_poly.pdbx_strand_id
1 'polypeptide(L)'
;MHLSNKCCHLLHLKHSQAMHRTVLLLLALAFAAMQSSDAFVVSPAKRALPASPLRASSVELASLLDPIKPPLESYADIWVPLFAKAQEAGLAPEAALHWGHPLAMGTVLATMATFGSYLGWQVRLGNGGDSNALTMGETIREFHPKLMTGAMFFFFLGGQGGLVLGKAQGLPFLESPHAMTAFAGLGLLALQAALPLAFESGGAAARTAHTVLGTGTMGLLFVHAGLGLQLGQTF
;
A
#
# COMPACT_ATOMS: atom_id res chain seq x y z
N MET A 1 -32.44 37.84 9.62
CA MET A 1 -31.62 37.01 8.70
C MET A 1 -30.13 36.88 9.06
N HIS A 2 -29.55 37.70 9.96
CA HIS A 2 -28.08 37.66 10.23
C HIS A 2 -27.58 36.56 11.20
N LEU A 3 -28.46 35.91 11.98
CA LEU A 3 -28.06 34.92 13.01
C LEU A 3 -27.86 33.50 12.46
N SER A 4 -28.55 33.14 11.36
CA SER A 4 -28.50 31.78 10.79
C SER A 4 -27.13 31.45 10.17
N ASN A 5 -26.50 32.41 9.49
CA ASN A 5 -25.20 32.20 8.84
C ASN A 5 -24.04 31.99 9.83
N LYS A 6 -24.12 32.56 11.04
CA LYS A 6 -23.09 32.37 12.07
C LYS A 6 -23.09 30.95 12.65
N CYS A 7 -24.28 30.34 12.78
CA CYS A 7 -24.41 28.96 13.26
C CYS A 7 -23.82 27.95 12.27
N CYS A 8 -24.06 28.13 10.97
CA CYS A 8 -23.53 27.23 9.93
C CYS A 8 -21.99 27.28 9.87
N HIS A 9 -21.41 28.47 9.99
CA HIS A 9 -19.95 28.64 9.96
C HIS A 9 -19.25 28.04 11.20
N LEU A 10 -19.89 28.11 12.39
CA LEU A 10 -19.37 27.50 13.63
C LEU A 10 -19.45 25.97 13.62
N LEU A 11 -20.48 25.40 12.99
CA LEU A 11 -20.62 23.95 12.81
C LEU A 11 -19.54 23.39 11.87
N HIS A 12 -19.28 24.07 10.75
CA HIS A 12 -18.21 23.69 9.81
C HIS A 12 -16.81 23.74 10.45
N LEU A 13 -16.53 24.78 11.25
CA LEU A 13 -15.27 24.91 11.98
C LEU A 13 -15.11 23.81 13.04
N LYS A 14 -16.16 23.48 13.78
CA LYS A 14 -16.12 22.37 14.77
C LYS A 14 -15.89 21.02 14.10
N HIS A 15 -16.50 20.76 12.94
CA HIS A 15 -16.34 19.49 12.22
C HIS A 15 -14.93 19.34 11.60
N SER A 16 -14.39 20.43 11.03
CA SER A 16 -13.02 20.47 10.50
C SER A 16 -11.96 20.27 11.60
N GLN A 17 -12.14 20.93 12.75
CA GLN A 17 -11.25 20.78 13.91
C GLN A 17 -11.33 19.37 14.52
N ALA A 18 -12.51 18.75 14.53
CA ALA A 18 -12.68 17.37 14.98
C ALA A 18 -11.97 16.37 14.04
N MET A 19 -12.08 16.54 12.72
CA MET A 19 -11.36 15.69 11.75
C MET A 19 -9.84 15.83 11.88
N HIS A 20 -9.32 17.06 11.99
CA HIS A 20 -7.89 17.28 12.19
C HIS A 20 -7.37 16.61 13.45
N ARG A 21 -8.11 16.69 14.55
CA ARG A 21 -7.77 16.03 15.82
C ARG A 21 -7.78 14.51 15.70
N THR A 22 -8.76 13.93 15.03
CA THR A 22 -8.84 12.47 14.83
C THR A 22 -7.69 11.97 13.95
N VAL A 23 -7.35 12.67 12.87
CA VAL A 23 -6.23 12.31 11.99
C VAL A 23 -4.89 12.41 12.73
N LEU A 24 -4.67 13.49 13.49
CA LEU A 24 -3.49 13.64 14.34
C LEU A 24 -3.41 12.55 15.42
N LEU A 25 -4.54 12.16 16.01
CA LEU A 25 -4.58 11.09 17.02
C LEU A 25 -4.24 9.73 16.41
N LEU A 26 -4.75 9.43 15.21
CA LEU A 26 -4.46 8.18 14.49
C LEU A 26 -2.99 8.11 14.05
N LEU A 27 -2.43 9.23 13.57
CA LEU A 27 -1.00 9.35 13.25
C LEU A 27 -0.12 9.19 14.50
N ALA A 28 -0.51 9.80 15.62
CA ALA A 28 0.21 9.66 16.89
C ALA A 28 0.13 8.23 17.46
N LEU A 29 -1.03 7.57 17.35
CA LEU A 29 -1.21 6.17 17.75
C LEU A 29 -0.40 5.22 16.86
N ALA A 30 -0.35 5.46 15.54
CA ALA A 30 0.49 4.70 14.64
C ALA A 30 1.99 4.89 14.95
N PHE A 31 2.41 6.13 15.24
CA PHE A 31 3.80 6.44 15.59
C PHE A 31 4.19 5.84 16.96
N ALA A 32 3.30 5.88 17.95
CA ALA A 32 3.52 5.26 19.26
C ALA A 32 3.60 3.72 19.16
N ALA A 33 2.76 3.10 18.33
CA ALA A 33 2.83 1.67 18.05
C ALA A 33 4.16 1.27 17.36
N MET A 34 4.73 2.16 16.55
CA MET A 34 6.04 1.97 15.91
C MET A 34 7.21 2.18 16.88
N GLN A 35 7.05 3.00 17.93
CA GLN A 35 8.07 3.21 18.97
C GLN A 35 8.08 2.13 20.06
N SER A 36 7.01 1.36 20.24
CA SER A 36 6.94 0.30 21.26
C SER A 36 7.63 -1.03 20.90
N SER A 37 8.49 -1.04 19.88
CA SER A 37 9.15 -2.26 19.37
C SER A 37 10.26 -2.83 20.28
N ASP A 38 10.56 -2.21 21.42
CA ASP A 38 11.56 -2.72 22.38
C ASP A 38 11.09 -3.93 23.21
N ALA A 39 9.84 -4.39 23.03
CA ALA A 39 9.30 -5.55 23.75
C ALA A 39 9.82 -6.92 23.27
N PHE A 40 10.71 -6.98 22.27
CA PHE A 40 11.25 -8.22 21.71
C PHE A 40 12.73 -8.51 22.06
N VAL A 41 13.24 -7.94 23.16
CA VAL A 41 14.51 -8.42 23.73
C VAL A 41 14.27 -9.75 24.45
N VAL A 42 14.37 -10.85 23.69
CA VAL A 42 14.35 -12.22 24.22
C VAL A 42 15.71 -12.54 24.82
N SER A 43 15.76 -12.76 26.14
CA SER A 43 16.93 -13.29 26.85
C SER A 43 17.23 -14.73 26.41
N PRO A 44 18.50 -15.16 26.27
CA PRO A 44 18.83 -16.43 25.62
C PRO A 44 18.71 -17.60 26.61
N ALA A 45 17.48 -18.06 26.86
CA ALA A 45 17.26 -19.36 27.46
C ALA A 45 17.28 -20.42 26.35
N LYS A 46 18.36 -21.21 26.30
CA LYS A 46 18.46 -22.41 25.44
C LYS A 46 17.35 -23.40 25.81
N ARG A 47 16.22 -23.33 25.12
CA ARG A 47 15.23 -24.40 25.06
C ARG A 47 14.99 -24.68 23.59
N ALA A 48 15.42 -25.85 23.14
CA ALA A 48 15.10 -26.34 21.80
C ALA A 48 13.57 -26.49 21.73
N LEU A 49 12.92 -25.52 21.09
CA LEU A 49 11.51 -25.58 20.76
C LEU A 49 11.35 -26.41 19.48
N PRO A 50 10.28 -27.21 19.36
CA PRO A 50 9.93 -27.86 18.10
C PRO A 50 9.71 -26.80 17.01
N ALA A 51 10.08 -27.14 15.77
CA ALA A 51 9.96 -26.25 14.62
C ALA A 51 8.54 -25.66 14.53
N SER A 52 8.47 -24.32 14.49
CA SER A 52 7.21 -23.57 14.40
C SER A 52 6.47 -23.88 13.09
N PRO A 53 5.14 -24.12 13.11
CA PRO A 53 4.35 -24.41 11.91
C PRO A 53 4.24 -23.22 10.94
N LEU A 54 4.57 -22.00 11.37
CA LEU A 54 4.58 -20.79 10.54
C LEU A 54 5.66 -20.80 9.44
N ARG A 55 6.73 -21.61 9.59
CA ARG A 55 7.81 -21.70 8.58
C ARG A 55 7.44 -22.60 7.41
N ALA A 56 6.49 -23.52 7.59
CA ALA A 56 6.02 -24.40 6.51
C ALA A 56 5.14 -23.64 5.49
N SER A 57 4.38 -22.63 5.93
CA SER A 57 3.42 -21.94 5.04
C SER A 57 4.07 -20.96 4.05
N SER A 58 5.22 -20.38 4.37
CA SER A 58 5.92 -19.47 3.45
C SER A 58 6.54 -20.20 2.26
N VAL A 59 6.98 -21.44 2.46
CA VAL A 59 7.55 -22.29 1.40
C VAL A 59 6.46 -22.76 0.44
N GLU A 60 5.28 -23.15 0.94
CA GLU A 60 4.12 -23.45 0.09
C GLU A 60 3.65 -22.22 -0.71
N LEU A 61 3.62 -21.04 -0.09
CA LEU A 61 3.16 -19.83 -0.78
C LEU A 61 4.14 -19.37 -1.87
N ALA A 62 5.45 -19.51 -1.64
CA ALA A 62 6.47 -19.24 -2.65
C ALA A 62 6.30 -20.15 -3.88
N SER A 63 5.92 -21.42 -3.65
CA SER A 63 5.70 -22.38 -4.74
C SER A 63 4.54 -22.01 -5.67
N LEU A 64 3.60 -21.17 -5.21
CA LEU A 64 2.51 -20.67 -6.06
C LEU A 64 3.02 -19.79 -7.21
N LEU A 65 4.19 -19.17 -7.03
CA LEU A 65 4.79 -18.32 -8.07
C LEU A 65 5.80 -19.07 -8.95
N ASP A 66 6.16 -20.32 -8.62
CA ASP A 66 7.10 -21.12 -9.43
C ASP A 66 6.75 -21.16 -10.93
N PRO A 67 5.47 -21.29 -11.35
CA PRO A 67 5.13 -21.29 -12.76
C PRO A 67 5.41 -19.96 -13.48
N ILE A 68 5.35 -18.84 -12.75
CA ILE A 68 5.56 -17.49 -13.31
C ILE A 68 6.94 -16.92 -12.98
N LYS A 69 7.73 -17.59 -12.13
CA LYS A 69 9.07 -17.14 -11.74
C LYS A 69 10.01 -17.03 -12.95
N PRO A 70 10.14 -18.02 -13.86
CA PRO A 70 11.02 -17.91 -15.02
C PRO A 70 10.72 -16.71 -15.95
N PRO A 71 9.47 -16.43 -16.37
CA PRO A 71 9.20 -15.26 -17.21
C PRO A 71 9.42 -13.93 -16.48
N LEU A 72 9.10 -13.85 -15.19
CA LEU A 72 9.36 -12.63 -14.40
C LEU A 72 10.85 -12.39 -14.20
N GLU A 73 11.61 -13.48 -14.01
CA GLU A 73 13.05 -13.43 -13.89
C GLU A 73 13.71 -12.99 -15.20
N SER A 74 13.27 -13.56 -16.32
CA SER A 74 13.70 -13.14 -17.65
C SER A 74 13.38 -11.67 -17.94
N TYR A 75 12.21 -11.17 -17.49
CA TYR A 75 11.89 -9.75 -17.57
C TYR A 75 12.86 -8.90 -16.76
N ALA A 76 13.18 -9.30 -15.51
CA ALA A 76 14.12 -8.55 -14.67
C ALA A 76 15.53 -8.54 -15.29
N ASP A 77 15.97 -9.64 -15.88
CA ASP A 77 17.29 -9.78 -16.52
C ASP A 77 17.52 -8.83 -17.71
N ILE A 78 16.46 -8.36 -18.36
CA ILE A 78 16.56 -7.34 -19.41
C ILE A 78 17.12 -6.02 -18.83
N TRP A 79 16.76 -5.70 -17.59
CA TRP A 79 17.04 -4.41 -16.97
C TRP A 79 18.25 -4.43 -16.04
N VAL A 80 18.58 -5.55 -15.41
CA VAL A 80 19.70 -5.67 -14.46
C VAL A 80 21.03 -5.11 -15.01
N PRO A 81 21.45 -5.43 -16.26
CA PRO A 81 22.70 -4.89 -16.80
C PRO A 81 22.70 -3.36 -16.97
N LEU A 82 21.52 -2.76 -17.20
CA LEU A 82 21.39 -1.31 -17.29
C LEU A 82 21.64 -0.65 -15.94
N PHE A 83 21.04 -1.20 -14.87
CA PHE A 83 21.22 -0.65 -13.51
C PHE A 83 22.64 -0.85 -12.99
N ALA A 84 23.29 -1.98 -13.30
CA ALA A 84 24.70 -2.19 -12.98
C ALA A 84 25.61 -1.14 -13.64
N LYS A 85 25.42 -0.90 -14.95
CA LYS A 85 26.17 0.14 -15.68
C LYS A 85 25.86 1.55 -15.17
N ALA A 86 24.61 1.83 -14.81
CA ALA A 86 24.22 3.13 -14.25
C ALA A 86 24.89 3.37 -12.88
N GLN A 87 25.04 2.32 -12.07
CA GLN A 87 25.78 2.39 -10.81
C GLN A 87 27.27 2.63 -11.04
N GLU A 88 27.91 1.88 -11.93
CA GLU A 88 29.32 2.04 -12.29
C GLU A 88 29.63 3.44 -12.86
N ALA A 89 28.70 4.00 -13.65
CA ALA A 89 28.81 5.34 -14.21
C ALA A 89 28.49 6.47 -13.21
N GLY A 90 28.11 6.14 -11.96
CA GLY A 90 27.72 7.10 -10.94
C GLY A 90 26.36 7.79 -11.18
N LEU A 91 25.57 7.31 -12.14
CA LEU A 91 24.24 7.84 -12.47
C LEU A 91 23.15 7.32 -11.52
N ALA A 92 23.35 6.14 -10.94
CA ALA A 92 22.46 5.53 -9.97
C ALA A 92 23.24 5.21 -8.69
N PRO A 93 23.42 6.17 -7.77
CA PRO A 93 24.12 5.92 -6.52
C PRO A 93 23.39 4.84 -5.73
N GLU A 94 24.14 4.07 -4.93
CA GLU A 94 23.63 2.93 -4.15
C GLU A 94 22.39 3.31 -3.33
N ALA A 95 22.41 4.47 -2.66
CA ALA A 95 21.26 4.96 -1.90
C ALA A 95 19.98 5.13 -2.74
N ALA A 96 20.11 5.53 -4.01
CA ALA A 96 18.97 5.66 -4.91
C ALA A 96 18.45 4.30 -5.39
N LEU A 97 19.34 3.34 -5.66
CA LEU A 97 18.94 1.96 -6.02
C LEU A 97 18.24 1.27 -4.85
N HIS A 98 18.75 1.48 -3.65
CA HIS A 98 18.25 0.87 -2.42
C HIS A 98 16.92 1.48 -1.95
N TRP A 99 16.84 2.80 -1.88
CA TRP A 99 15.68 3.49 -1.31
C TRP A 99 14.70 4.01 -2.35
N GLY A 100 15.04 3.97 -3.64
CA GLY A 100 14.19 4.49 -4.72
C GLY A 100 12.80 3.84 -4.75
N HIS A 101 12.74 2.51 -4.75
CA HIS A 101 11.47 1.77 -4.72
C HIS A 101 10.63 2.06 -3.46
N PRO A 102 11.14 1.87 -2.23
CA PRO A 102 10.32 2.08 -1.03
C PRO A 102 9.88 3.55 -0.87
N LEU A 103 10.70 4.53 -1.25
CA LEU A 103 10.29 5.95 -1.20
C LEU A 103 9.21 6.28 -2.24
N ALA A 104 9.36 5.79 -3.47
CA ALA A 104 8.36 5.98 -4.52
C ALA A 104 7.03 5.33 -4.13
N MET A 105 7.06 4.07 -3.70
CA MET A 105 5.83 3.34 -3.34
C MET A 105 5.22 3.80 -2.02
N GLY A 106 6.04 4.19 -1.05
CA GLY A 106 5.57 4.83 0.18
C GLY A 106 4.82 6.12 -0.12
N THR A 107 5.29 6.92 -1.09
CA THR A 107 4.59 8.13 -1.53
C THR A 107 3.24 7.81 -2.14
N VAL A 108 3.16 6.84 -3.05
CA VAL A 108 1.90 6.42 -3.69
C VAL A 108 0.91 5.88 -2.64
N LEU A 109 1.40 5.08 -1.69
CA LEU A 109 0.58 4.53 -0.60
C LEU A 109 0.05 5.63 0.33
N ALA A 110 0.91 6.53 0.79
CA ALA A 110 0.56 7.58 1.73
C ALA A 110 -0.35 8.64 1.11
N THR A 111 -0.12 8.98 -0.17
CA THR A 111 -0.88 10.04 -0.84
C THR A 111 -2.09 9.49 -1.58
N MET A 112 -1.89 8.72 -2.64
CA MET A 112 -2.96 8.32 -3.55
C MET A 112 -3.84 7.23 -2.95
N ALA A 113 -3.25 6.15 -2.46
CA ALA A 113 -4.02 5.00 -2.01
C ALA A 113 -4.75 5.28 -0.69
N THR A 114 -4.09 5.93 0.28
CA THR A 114 -4.71 6.29 1.56
C THR A 114 -5.80 7.34 1.36
N PHE A 115 -5.52 8.41 0.60
CA PHE A 115 -6.54 9.43 0.33
C PHE A 115 -7.70 8.87 -0.51
N GLY A 116 -7.40 8.08 -1.54
CA GLY A 116 -8.43 7.44 -2.36
C GLY A 116 -9.30 6.48 -1.56
N SER A 117 -8.74 5.76 -0.59
CA SER A 117 -9.50 4.91 0.33
C SER A 117 -10.40 5.71 1.27
N TYR A 118 -9.91 6.84 1.78
CA TYR A 118 -10.72 7.79 2.52
C TYR A 118 -11.91 8.28 1.68
N LEU A 119 -11.68 8.67 0.42
CA LEU A 119 -12.74 9.09 -0.49
C LEU A 119 -13.76 7.97 -0.75
N GLY A 120 -13.30 6.72 -0.90
CA GLY A 120 -14.19 5.56 -1.04
C GLY A 120 -15.14 5.40 0.16
N TRP A 121 -14.62 5.61 1.38
CA TRP A 121 -15.45 5.64 2.58
C TRP A 121 -16.41 6.84 2.61
N GLN A 122 -16.00 8.02 2.15
CA GLN A 122 -16.89 9.17 2.02
C GLN A 122 -18.07 8.88 1.07
N VAL A 123 -17.82 8.20 -0.06
CA VAL A 123 -18.89 7.75 -0.96
C VAL A 123 -19.87 6.83 -0.22
N ARG A 124 -19.35 5.86 0.54
CA ARG A 124 -20.14 4.89 1.31
C ARG A 124 -20.98 5.55 2.41
N LEU A 125 -20.45 6.61 3.04
CA LEU A 125 -21.12 7.37 4.10
C LEU A 125 -22.16 8.38 3.58
N GLY A 126 -22.33 8.51 2.26
CA GLY A 126 -23.32 9.39 1.64
C GLY A 126 -22.77 10.73 1.15
N ASN A 127 -21.49 11.02 1.39
CA ASN A 127 -20.83 12.29 1.04
C ASN A 127 -20.29 12.30 -0.40
N GLY A 128 -20.70 11.35 -1.24
CA GLY A 128 -20.15 11.20 -2.59
C GLY A 128 -20.45 12.35 -3.55
N GLY A 129 -21.44 13.20 -3.24
CA GLY A 129 -21.75 14.41 -4.02
C GLY A 129 -20.94 15.64 -3.62
N ASP A 130 -20.20 15.57 -2.51
CA ASP A 130 -19.38 16.69 -2.06
C ASP A 130 -18.10 16.81 -2.90
N SER A 131 -17.46 17.97 -2.84
CA SER A 131 -16.12 18.21 -3.39
C SER A 131 -15.25 18.90 -2.35
N ASN A 132 -13.93 18.82 -2.52
CA ASN A 132 -12.99 19.54 -1.68
C ASN A 132 -11.78 20.01 -2.51
N ALA A 133 -10.86 20.76 -1.89
CA ALA A 133 -9.70 21.32 -2.59
C ALA A 133 -8.82 20.24 -3.25
N LEU A 134 -8.79 19.01 -2.72
CA LEU A 134 -7.99 17.91 -3.23
C LEU A 134 -8.69 17.08 -4.30
N THR A 135 -10.00 17.29 -4.52
CA THR A 135 -10.73 16.66 -5.65
C THR A 135 -10.75 17.55 -6.89
N MET A 136 -10.07 18.70 -6.87
CA MET A 136 -9.89 19.60 -8.02
C MET A 136 -11.20 20.04 -8.67
N GLY A 137 -12.26 20.19 -7.87
CA GLY A 137 -13.59 20.60 -8.32
C GLY A 137 -14.51 19.46 -8.76
N GLU A 138 -14.02 18.22 -8.82
CA GLU A 138 -14.86 17.04 -9.06
C GLU A 138 -15.55 16.56 -7.79
N THR A 139 -16.67 15.85 -7.93
CA THR A 139 -17.30 15.19 -6.79
C THR A 139 -16.41 14.05 -6.27
N ILE A 140 -16.52 13.74 -4.98
CA ILE A 140 -15.79 12.63 -4.35
C ILE A 140 -16.04 11.31 -5.08
N ARG A 141 -17.27 11.07 -5.55
CA ARG A 141 -17.65 9.86 -6.29
C ARG A 141 -16.98 9.77 -7.65
N GLU A 142 -16.77 10.89 -8.34
CA GLU A 142 -16.10 10.94 -9.64
C GLU A 142 -14.58 10.84 -9.50
N PHE A 143 -14.03 11.47 -8.47
CA PHE A 143 -12.58 11.54 -8.28
C PHE A 143 -11.98 10.26 -7.70
N HIS A 144 -12.70 9.57 -6.79
CA HIS A 144 -12.25 8.31 -6.19
C HIS A 144 -11.72 7.27 -7.20
N PRO A 145 -12.49 6.86 -8.24
CA PRO A 145 -12.01 5.87 -9.20
C PRO A 145 -10.79 6.36 -9.99
N LYS A 146 -10.71 7.64 -10.38
CA LYS A 146 -9.55 8.20 -11.09
C LYS A 146 -8.28 8.12 -10.25
N LEU A 147 -8.37 8.55 -8.98
CA LEU A 147 -7.25 8.51 -8.05
C LEU A 147 -6.80 7.07 -7.78
N MET A 148 -7.74 6.14 -7.55
CA MET A 148 -7.43 4.74 -7.29
C MET A 148 -6.89 4.01 -8.52
N THR A 149 -7.37 4.31 -9.73
CA THR A 149 -6.77 3.81 -10.97
C THR A 149 -5.33 4.31 -11.12
N GLY A 150 -5.08 5.59 -10.81
CA GLY A 150 -3.71 6.13 -10.76
C GLY A 150 -2.83 5.41 -9.73
N ALA A 151 -3.36 5.16 -8.53
CA ALA A 151 -2.63 4.45 -7.48
C ALA A 151 -2.28 3.01 -7.93
N MET A 152 -3.25 2.29 -8.49
CA MET A 152 -3.04 0.94 -9.04
C MET A 152 -1.98 0.95 -10.14
N PHE A 153 -2.03 1.91 -11.06
CA PHE A 153 -1.04 2.05 -12.13
C PHE A 153 0.37 2.25 -11.56
N PHE A 154 0.56 3.17 -10.61
CA PHE A 154 1.87 3.39 -10.01
C PHE A 154 2.34 2.22 -9.14
N PHE A 155 1.45 1.52 -8.44
CA PHE A 155 1.82 0.28 -7.74
C PHE A 155 2.25 -0.81 -8.71
N PHE A 156 1.63 -0.93 -9.88
CA PHE A 156 2.04 -1.87 -10.91
C PHE A 156 3.43 -1.53 -11.48
N LEU A 157 3.71 -0.25 -11.75
CA LEU A 157 5.05 0.21 -12.14
C LEU A 157 6.08 0.00 -11.02
N GLY A 158 5.68 0.28 -9.78
CA GLY A 158 6.52 0.05 -8.61
C GLY A 158 6.85 -1.41 -8.39
N GLY A 159 5.88 -2.31 -8.59
CA GLY A 159 6.09 -3.75 -8.53
C GLY A 159 7.16 -4.20 -9.53
N GLN A 160 7.14 -3.68 -10.76
CA GLN A 160 8.21 -3.90 -11.74
C GLN A 160 9.56 -3.39 -11.23
N GLY A 161 9.59 -2.16 -10.68
CA GLY A 161 10.80 -1.60 -10.07
C GLY A 161 11.35 -2.46 -8.92
N GLY A 162 10.48 -3.01 -8.06
CA GLY A 162 10.86 -3.89 -6.97
C GLY A 162 11.47 -5.21 -7.46
N LEU A 163 10.91 -5.81 -8.52
CA LEU A 163 11.48 -7.01 -9.15
C LEU A 163 12.89 -6.76 -9.70
N VAL A 164 13.04 -5.67 -10.45
CA VAL A 164 14.30 -5.33 -11.13
C VAL A 164 15.37 -4.90 -10.13
N LEU A 165 15.06 -3.94 -9.25
CA LEU A 165 16.02 -3.42 -8.28
C LEU A 165 16.42 -4.47 -7.26
N GLY A 166 15.46 -5.28 -6.77
CA GLY A 166 15.77 -6.38 -5.87
C GLY A 166 16.75 -7.37 -6.48
N LYS A 167 16.57 -7.75 -7.75
CA LYS A 167 17.51 -8.61 -8.46
C LYS A 167 18.86 -7.94 -8.72
N ALA A 168 18.86 -6.66 -9.10
CA ALA A 168 20.09 -5.89 -9.30
C ALA A 168 20.93 -5.77 -8.01
N GLN A 169 20.28 -5.79 -6.85
CA GLN A 169 20.92 -5.78 -5.53
C GLN A 169 21.25 -7.19 -5.00
N GLY A 170 21.04 -8.25 -5.79
CA GLY A 170 21.39 -9.63 -5.42
C GLY A 170 20.45 -10.31 -4.43
N LEU A 171 19.22 -9.80 -4.26
CA LEU A 171 18.24 -10.45 -3.38
C LEU A 171 17.71 -11.77 -3.96
N PRO A 172 17.32 -12.74 -3.11
CA PRO A 172 16.59 -13.93 -3.53
C PRO A 172 15.31 -13.55 -4.30
N PHE A 173 15.21 -14.01 -5.54
CA PHE A 173 14.15 -13.61 -6.47
C PHE A 173 12.81 -14.25 -6.07
N LEU A 174 11.82 -13.41 -5.74
CA LEU A 174 10.46 -13.83 -5.34
C LEU A 174 10.37 -14.73 -4.10
N GLU A 175 11.35 -14.69 -3.20
CA GLU A 175 11.33 -15.56 -2.01
C GLU A 175 11.02 -14.81 -0.71
N SER A 176 11.06 -13.47 -0.75
CA SER A 176 10.77 -12.66 0.44
C SER A 176 9.26 -12.53 0.70
N PRO A 177 8.83 -12.44 1.96
CA PRO A 177 7.45 -12.11 2.31
C PRO A 177 6.98 -10.78 1.68
N HIS A 178 7.90 -9.81 1.50
CA HIS A 178 7.61 -8.55 0.80
C HIS A 178 7.22 -8.81 -0.66
N ALA A 179 7.97 -9.64 -1.39
CA ALA A 179 7.65 -10.00 -2.77
C ALA A 179 6.30 -10.73 -2.86
N MET A 180 6.02 -11.69 -1.97
CA MET A 180 4.75 -12.45 -1.99
C MET A 180 3.54 -11.55 -1.72
N THR A 181 3.65 -10.67 -0.74
CA THR A 181 2.58 -9.71 -0.42
C THR A 181 2.38 -8.69 -1.53
N ALA A 182 3.38 -8.40 -2.36
CA ALA A 182 3.24 -7.55 -3.55
C ALA A 182 2.26 -8.16 -4.58
N PHE A 183 2.43 -9.46 -4.90
CA PHE A 183 1.53 -10.16 -5.83
C PHE A 183 0.11 -10.26 -5.29
N ALA A 184 -0.04 -10.59 -4.01
CA ALA A 184 -1.33 -10.61 -3.35
C ALA A 184 -1.99 -9.21 -3.37
N GLY A 185 -1.24 -8.16 -3.06
CA GLY A 185 -1.71 -6.77 -3.08
C GLY A 185 -2.15 -6.32 -4.47
N LEU A 186 -1.34 -6.56 -5.51
CA LEU A 186 -1.70 -6.23 -6.90
C LEU A 186 -2.91 -7.02 -7.39
N GLY A 187 -3.01 -8.30 -7.06
CA GLY A 187 -4.17 -9.13 -7.38
C GLY A 187 -5.45 -8.61 -6.72
N LEU A 188 -5.38 -8.27 -5.44
CA LEU A 188 -6.52 -7.69 -4.71
C LEU A 188 -6.91 -6.31 -5.24
N LEU A 189 -5.95 -5.45 -5.61
CA LEU A 189 -6.21 -4.18 -6.28
C LEU A 189 -6.92 -4.37 -7.63
N ALA A 190 -6.51 -5.36 -8.42
CA ALA A 190 -7.15 -5.68 -9.70
C ALA A 190 -8.59 -6.18 -9.49
N LEU A 191 -8.83 -7.07 -8.52
CA LEU A 191 -10.17 -7.51 -8.15
C LEU A 191 -11.03 -6.33 -7.66
N GLN A 192 -10.44 -5.44 -6.87
CA GLN A 192 -11.11 -4.25 -6.36
C GLN A 192 -11.52 -3.30 -7.49
N ALA A 193 -10.68 -3.14 -8.52
CA ALA A 193 -10.98 -2.35 -9.70
C ALA A 193 -12.07 -2.97 -10.59
N ALA A 194 -12.20 -4.30 -10.58
CA ALA A 194 -13.22 -5.02 -11.34
C ALA A 194 -14.59 -5.07 -10.63
N LEU A 195 -14.64 -5.05 -9.29
CA LEU A 195 -15.88 -5.16 -8.52
C LEU A 195 -17.00 -4.17 -8.90
N PRO A 196 -16.71 -2.91 -9.26
CA PRO A 196 -17.73 -1.96 -9.74
C PRO A 196 -18.55 -2.48 -10.93
N LEU A 197 -17.99 -3.36 -11.77
CA LEU A 197 -18.71 -3.98 -12.89
C LEU A 197 -19.89 -4.86 -12.44
N ALA A 198 -19.91 -5.29 -11.17
CA ALA A 198 -20.97 -6.09 -10.58
C ALA A 198 -21.94 -5.26 -9.70
N PHE A 199 -21.84 -3.92 -9.68
CA PHE A 199 -22.68 -3.10 -8.79
C PHE A 199 -24.15 -3.04 -9.21
N GLU A 200 -24.44 -3.17 -10.50
CA GLU A 200 -25.80 -3.18 -11.03
C GLU A 200 -26.52 -4.47 -10.65
N SER A 201 -25.91 -5.63 -10.94
CA SER A 201 -26.49 -6.95 -10.67
C SER A 201 -26.39 -7.37 -9.20
N GLY A 202 -25.29 -7.04 -8.52
CA GLY A 202 -25.01 -7.43 -7.14
C GLY A 202 -25.44 -6.42 -6.07
N GLY A 203 -25.95 -5.24 -6.48
CA GLY A 203 -26.62 -4.30 -5.59
C GLY A 203 -25.80 -3.88 -4.35
N ALA A 204 -26.44 -3.93 -3.18
CA ALA A 204 -25.81 -3.55 -1.91
C ALA A 204 -24.71 -4.52 -1.46
N ALA A 205 -24.82 -5.80 -1.82
CA ALA A 205 -23.83 -6.81 -1.47
C ALA A 205 -22.50 -6.54 -2.18
N ALA A 206 -22.51 -6.31 -3.50
CA ALA A 206 -21.30 -6.00 -4.27
C ALA A 206 -20.60 -4.71 -3.77
N ARG A 207 -21.37 -3.66 -3.44
CA ARG A 207 -20.83 -2.42 -2.86
C ARG A 207 -20.19 -2.65 -1.48
N THR A 208 -20.77 -3.55 -0.68
CA THR A 208 -20.23 -3.92 0.64
C THR A 208 -18.96 -4.75 0.47
N ALA A 209 -18.94 -5.70 -0.45
CA ALA A 209 -17.75 -6.47 -0.81
C ALA A 209 -16.61 -5.55 -1.26
N HIS A 210 -16.87 -4.58 -2.13
CA HIS A 210 -15.87 -3.59 -2.54
C HIS A 210 -15.32 -2.78 -1.36
N THR A 211 -16.17 -2.37 -0.41
CA THR A 211 -15.73 -1.60 0.75
C THR A 211 -14.85 -2.43 1.70
N VAL A 212 -15.26 -3.67 1.99
CA VAL A 212 -14.54 -4.58 2.90
C VAL A 212 -13.24 -5.06 2.27
N LEU A 213 -13.28 -5.49 1.00
CA LEU A 213 -12.10 -5.91 0.25
C LEU A 213 -11.10 -4.76 0.13
N GLY A 214 -11.57 -3.53 -0.16
CA GLY A 214 -10.71 -2.35 -0.22
C GLY A 214 -10.00 -2.06 1.10
N THR A 215 -10.74 -2.12 2.21
CA THR A 215 -10.16 -1.92 3.56
C THR A 215 -9.13 -2.99 3.87
N GLY A 216 -9.41 -4.26 3.57
CA GLY A 216 -8.46 -5.36 3.73
C GLY A 216 -7.23 -5.22 2.84
N THR A 217 -7.42 -4.81 1.58
CA THR A 217 -6.34 -4.56 0.63
C THR A 217 -5.41 -3.46 1.14
N MET A 218 -5.95 -2.37 1.68
CA MET A 218 -5.13 -1.31 2.29
C MET A 218 -4.33 -1.83 3.49
N GLY A 219 -4.96 -2.62 4.37
CA GLY A 219 -4.25 -3.28 5.47
C GLY A 219 -3.07 -4.13 4.97
N LEU A 220 -3.28 -4.94 3.94
CA LEU A 220 -2.21 -5.73 3.31
C LEU A 220 -1.12 -4.85 2.71
N LEU A 221 -1.45 -3.74 2.04
CA LEU A 221 -0.46 -2.84 1.46
C LEU A 221 0.40 -2.15 2.52
N PHE A 222 -0.15 -1.83 3.70
CA PHE A 222 0.65 -1.34 4.83
C PHE A 222 1.56 -2.43 5.42
N VAL A 223 1.08 -3.68 5.52
CA VAL A 223 1.92 -4.83 5.89
C VAL A 223 3.06 -5.01 4.88
N HIS A 224 2.74 -4.98 3.58
CA HIS A 224 3.70 -5.06 2.49
C HIS A 224 4.77 -3.95 2.57
N ALA A 225 4.36 -2.70 2.84
CA ALA A 225 5.27 -1.59 3.04
C ALA A 225 6.19 -1.80 4.27
N GLY A 226 5.64 -2.28 5.39
CA GLY A 226 6.43 -2.63 6.57
C GLY A 226 7.47 -3.72 6.30
N LEU A 227 7.08 -4.78 5.57
CA LEU A 227 7.99 -5.83 5.11
C LEU A 227 9.07 -5.28 4.15
N GLY A 228 8.73 -4.29 3.32
CA GLY A 228 9.68 -3.62 2.44
C GLY A 228 10.72 -2.81 3.19
N LEU A 229 10.30 -2.07 4.23
CA LEU A 229 11.23 -1.36 5.12
C LEU A 229 12.13 -2.34 5.88
N GLN A 230 11.57 -3.44 6.39
CA GLN A 230 12.35 -4.49 7.06
C GLN A 230 13.39 -5.10 6.12
N LEU A 231 13.01 -5.43 4.88
CA LEU A 231 13.93 -5.95 3.86
C LEU A 231 15.00 -4.92 3.48
N GLY A 232 14.63 -3.64 3.40
CA GLY A 232 15.57 -2.54 3.16
C GLY A 232 16.62 -2.38 4.27
N GLN A 233 16.36 -2.85 5.49
CA GLN A 233 17.33 -2.78 6.60
C GLN A 233 18.30 -3.96 6.66
N THR A 234 18.14 -4.99 5.83
CA THR A 234 19.03 -6.17 5.84
C THR A 234 20.27 -6.03 4.95
N PHE A 235 20.38 -4.90 4.26
CA PHE A 235 21.52 -4.49 3.45
C PHE A 235 22.44 -3.59 4.30
#